data_AF-A0A7I7LIT2-F1
#
_entry.id   AF-A0A7I7LIT2-F1
#
_cell.length_a   1.000
_cell.length_b   1.000
_cell.length_c   1.000
_cell.angle_alpha   90.00
_cell.angle_beta   90.00
_cell.angle_gamma   90.00
#
_symmetry.space_group_name_H-M   'P 1'
#
loop_
_entity.id
_entity.type
_entity.pdbx_description
1 polymer ?
#
loop_
_entity_poly.entity_id
_entity_poly.type
_entity_poly.pdbx_seq_one_letter_code
_entity_poly.pdbx_strand_id
1 'polypeptide(L)'
;MNDNQFSAIARLGSARSPLELLETVPDSLLRRLKQYSGRLATEAVSAMQERLPFFADLEASQRASVALVVQTAVVNFAEWMQNPRSDVSYTAQAFELVPQDLTRRIALRHTVDMVRVTMEFFEEVVPLLARSEEQLTALTVGILKYSRDLAFTAASAYADAAEARGTWDSRMEASVVDAVVRGDTGPELLSRAAALNWDTTAPATVVVGTPASAHDGSDGSERAIQDVRDAAAQHGRAALTDVHGTWLVAIVSGHLSPTDKIFKDLLEAFSDGPVVIGPTAPMLTAAYHSASEAISGMNAVAGWRGAPRPVLARELLPERALMGDASAIVALHTDVMRPLADAGPTLIETLDAYLDCGGAIEACARKLFVHPNTIRYRLKRITDFTGRDPTQPRDAYVLRVAATVGQLNYPTPPSGAANNAITPVPLPVRRGTEGP
;
A
#
# COMPACT_ATOMS: atom_id res chain seq x y z
N MET A 1 15.68 -38.96 55.49
CA MET A 1 16.28 -39.94 54.56
C MET A 1 15.64 -39.73 53.20
N ASN A 2 16.24 -38.86 52.39
CA ASN A 2 16.04 -38.77 50.95
C ASN A 2 17.08 -37.76 50.47
N ASP A 3 18.29 -38.26 50.26
CA ASP A 3 19.40 -37.48 49.73
C ASP A 3 19.81 -38.08 48.38
N ASN A 4 19.66 -37.25 47.36
CA ASN A 4 20.42 -37.22 46.11
C ASN A 4 20.47 -38.47 45.23
N GLN A 5 19.42 -38.67 44.43
CA GLN A 5 19.52 -39.33 43.12
C GLN A 5 20.33 -38.51 42.08
N PHE A 6 20.70 -37.26 42.36
CA PHE A 6 21.54 -36.44 41.48
C PHE A 6 23.05 -36.71 41.59
N SER A 7 23.52 -37.51 42.56
CA SER A 7 24.95 -37.79 42.69
C SER A 7 25.48 -38.82 41.67
N ALA A 8 24.60 -39.45 40.87
CA ALA A 8 24.99 -40.44 39.86
C ALA A 8 25.53 -39.79 38.57
N ILE A 9 25.30 -38.49 38.34
CA ILE A 9 25.78 -37.77 37.15
C ILE A 9 27.27 -37.37 37.28
N ALA A 10 27.82 -37.36 38.50
CA ALA A 10 29.20 -36.96 38.77
C ALA A 10 30.27 -38.03 38.47
N ARG A 11 29.89 -39.20 37.90
CA ARG A 11 30.82 -40.31 37.56
C ARG A 11 30.93 -40.62 36.07
N LEU A 12 30.42 -39.76 35.19
CA LEU A 12 30.82 -39.77 33.78
C LEU A 12 32.08 -38.90 33.68
N GLY A 13 33.21 -39.53 33.32
CA GLY A 13 34.50 -38.86 33.14
C GLY A 13 34.37 -37.63 32.24
N SER A 14 35.23 -36.63 32.47
CA SER A 14 35.18 -35.30 31.85
C SER A 14 34.91 -35.38 30.34
N ALA A 15 33.64 -35.30 29.96
CA ALA A 15 33.25 -35.14 28.57
C ALA A 15 33.71 -33.73 28.18
N ARG A 16 34.76 -33.66 27.35
CA ARG A 16 35.20 -32.40 26.76
C ARG A 16 33.99 -31.69 26.18
N SER A 17 33.88 -30.39 26.42
CA SER A 17 32.80 -29.63 25.82
C SER A 17 32.85 -29.76 24.29
N PRO A 18 31.71 -29.69 23.58
CA PRO A 18 31.68 -29.75 22.12
C PRO A 18 32.65 -28.78 21.44
N LEU A 19 32.92 -27.62 22.06
CA LEU A 19 33.90 -26.63 21.60
C LEU A 19 35.35 -27.09 21.81
N GLU A 20 35.68 -27.67 22.97
CA GLU A 20 37.03 -28.22 23.24
C GLU A 20 37.39 -29.37 22.29
N LEU A 21 36.41 -30.16 21.86
CA LEU A 21 36.62 -31.21 20.84
C LEU A 21 36.99 -30.60 19.48
N LEU A 22 36.33 -29.51 19.09
CA LEU A 22 36.60 -28.81 17.82
C LEU A 22 37.95 -28.09 17.82
N GLU A 23 38.42 -27.62 18.98
CA GLU A 23 39.74 -26.97 19.13
C GLU A 23 40.92 -27.94 19.02
N THR A 24 40.68 -29.25 19.14
CA THR A 24 41.71 -30.30 19.11
C THR A 24 41.84 -31.01 17.76
N VAL A 25 41.20 -30.49 16.71
CA VAL A 25 41.18 -31.11 15.38
C VAL A 25 42.54 -31.01 14.70
N PRO A 26 43.17 -32.13 14.27
CA PRO A 26 44.48 -32.09 13.66
C PRO A 26 44.48 -31.45 12.26
N ASP A 27 45.49 -30.64 11.95
CA ASP A 27 45.67 -29.98 10.63
C ASP A 27 45.66 -30.95 9.44
N SER A 28 46.03 -32.22 9.67
CA SER A 28 45.99 -33.26 8.65
C SER A 28 44.56 -33.62 8.23
N LEU A 29 43.59 -33.52 9.14
CA LEU A 29 42.17 -33.71 8.83
C LEU A 29 41.62 -32.55 8.01
N LEU A 30 41.97 -31.31 8.38
CA LEU A 30 41.52 -30.11 7.68
C LEU A 30 42.10 -30.02 6.27
N ARG A 31 43.39 -30.36 6.10
CA ARG A 31 44.01 -30.49 4.77
C ARG A 31 43.32 -31.56 3.92
N ARG A 32 42.94 -32.68 4.52
CA ARG A 32 42.16 -33.73 3.84
C ARG A 32 40.82 -33.16 3.38
N LEU A 33 40.08 -32.50 4.26
CA LEU A 33 38.78 -31.92 3.93
C LEU A 33 38.88 -30.91 2.77
N LYS A 34 39.91 -30.06 2.78
CA LYS A 34 40.23 -29.16 1.64
C LYS A 34 40.57 -29.93 0.35
N GLN A 35 41.34 -31.02 0.43
CA GLN A 35 41.66 -31.86 -0.74
C GLN A 35 40.44 -32.55 -1.36
N TYR A 36 39.47 -32.98 -0.53
CA TYR A 36 38.24 -33.62 -1.00
C TYR A 36 37.15 -32.63 -1.41
N SER A 37 37.32 -31.33 -1.16
CA SER A 37 36.30 -30.28 -1.42
C SER A 37 35.71 -30.32 -2.83
N GLY A 38 36.54 -30.46 -3.87
CA GLY A 38 36.05 -30.52 -5.26
C GLY A 38 35.23 -31.77 -5.56
N ARG A 39 35.61 -32.92 -4.99
CA ARG A 39 34.84 -34.17 -5.13
C ARG A 39 33.51 -34.08 -4.37
N LEU A 40 33.56 -33.59 -3.13
CA LEU A 40 32.39 -33.36 -2.30
C LEU A 40 31.40 -32.40 -2.97
N ALA A 41 31.87 -31.33 -3.60
CA ALA A 41 31.03 -30.42 -4.36
C ALA A 41 30.37 -31.09 -5.58
N THR A 42 31.11 -31.95 -6.29
CA THR A 42 30.57 -32.70 -7.43
C THR A 42 29.49 -33.68 -6.99
N GLU A 43 29.72 -34.41 -5.91
CA GLU A 43 28.76 -35.36 -5.34
C GLU A 43 27.52 -34.64 -4.78
N ALA A 44 27.69 -33.49 -4.12
CA ALA A 44 26.58 -32.65 -3.65
C ALA A 44 25.70 -32.14 -4.81
N VAL A 45 26.31 -31.72 -5.93
CA VAL A 45 25.57 -31.31 -7.13
C VAL A 45 24.82 -32.49 -7.76
N SER A 46 25.40 -33.70 -7.73
CA SER A 46 24.70 -34.92 -8.15
C SER A 46 23.49 -35.18 -7.26
N ALA A 47 23.64 -35.04 -5.94
CA ALA A 47 22.55 -35.20 -4.98
C ALA A 47 21.44 -34.16 -5.21
N MET A 48 21.77 -32.90 -5.54
CA MET A 48 20.78 -31.91 -5.96
C MET A 48 20.05 -32.34 -7.22
N GLN A 49 20.78 -32.81 -8.25
CA GLN A 49 20.18 -33.23 -9.52
C GLN A 49 19.22 -34.42 -9.35
N GLU A 50 19.52 -35.33 -8.42
CA GLU A 50 18.67 -36.48 -8.11
C GLU A 50 17.44 -36.10 -7.26
N ARG A 51 17.61 -35.18 -6.30
CA ARG A 51 16.57 -34.87 -5.29
C ARG A 51 15.72 -33.66 -5.64
N LEU A 52 16.16 -32.78 -6.54
CA LEU A 52 15.49 -31.53 -6.91
C LEU A 52 15.13 -31.53 -8.40
N PRO A 53 13.86 -31.76 -8.78
CA PRO A 53 13.45 -31.85 -10.19
C PRO A 53 13.82 -30.63 -11.04
N PHE A 54 13.67 -29.41 -10.50
CA PHE A 54 13.99 -28.17 -11.22
C PHE A 54 15.50 -28.02 -11.49
N PHE A 55 16.35 -28.70 -10.72
CA PHE A 55 17.79 -28.55 -10.84
C PHE A 55 18.31 -29.21 -12.12
N ALA A 56 17.64 -30.27 -12.58
CA ALA A 56 17.92 -30.92 -13.86
C ALA A 56 17.65 -30.01 -15.06
N ASP A 57 16.72 -29.05 -14.92
CA ASP A 57 16.34 -28.10 -15.96
C ASP A 57 17.30 -26.89 -16.06
N LEU A 58 18.25 -26.76 -15.12
CA LEU A 58 19.21 -25.65 -15.12
C LEU A 58 20.25 -25.80 -16.23
N GLU A 59 20.61 -24.65 -16.82
CA GLU A 59 21.69 -24.55 -17.80
C GLU A 59 23.02 -25.05 -17.20
N ALA A 60 23.91 -25.57 -18.06
CA ALA A 60 25.21 -26.07 -17.61
C ALA A 60 26.06 -24.99 -16.91
N SER A 61 25.95 -23.74 -17.35
CA SER A 61 26.58 -22.57 -16.73
C SER A 61 26.10 -22.35 -15.29
N GLN A 62 24.80 -22.45 -15.06
CA GLN A 62 24.17 -22.29 -13.74
C GLN A 62 24.58 -23.42 -12.80
N ARG A 63 24.58 -24.66 -13.27
CA ARG A 63 25.04 -25.83 -12.48
C ARG A 63 26.52 -25.72 -12.11
N ALA A 64 27.36 -25.23 -13.01
CA ALA A 64 28.77 -24.97 -12.73
C ALA A 64 28.96 -23.88 -11.67
N SER A 65 28.17 -22.80 -11.71
CA SER A 65 28.17 -21.77 -10.67
C SER A 65 27.76 -22.33 -9.31
N VAL A 66 26.72 -23.17 -9.24
CA VAL A 66 26.31 -23.83 -7.99
C VAL A 66 27.42 -24.72 -7.45
N ALA A 67 28.06 -25.52 -8.30
CA ALA A 67 29.19 -26.36 -7.88
C ALA A 67 30.32 -25.56 -7.22
N LEU A 68 30.62 -24.37 -7.75
CA LEU A 68 31.66 -23.49 -7.23
C LEU A 68 31.29 -22.87 -5.87
N VAL A 69 30.01 -22.54 -5.68
CA VAL A 69 29.49 -22.09 -4.38
C VAL A 69 29.58 -23.21 -3.34
N VAL A 70 29.15 -24.42 -3.69
CA VAL A 70 29.22 -25.59 -2.80
C VAL A 70 30.67 -25.93 -2.43
N GLN A 71 31.60 -25.88 -3.40
CA GLN A 71 33.01 -26.09 -3.14
C GLN A 71 33.58 -25.06 -2.16
N THR A 72 33.23 -23.78 -2.35
CA THR A 72 33.62 -22.69 -1.44
C THR A 72 33.08 -22.94 -0.03
N ALA A 73 31.85 -23.43 0.12
CA ALA A 73 31.26 -23.77 1.42
C ALA A 73 32.07 -24.85 2.17
N VAL A 74 32.57 -25.88 1.47
CA VAL A 74 33.42 -26.92 2.09
C VAL A 74 34.77 -26.36 2.55
N VAL A 75 35.38 -25.47 1.77
CA VAL A 75 36.64 -24.81 2.13
C VAL A 75 36.44 -23.93 3.36
N ASN A 76 35.35 -23.16 3.39
CA ASN A 76 34.96 -22.31 4.50
C ASN A 76 34.68 -23.12 5.77
N PHE A 77 34.03 -24.27 5.66
CA PHE A 77 33.86 -25.18 6.79
C PHE A 77 35.21 -25.65 7.35
N ALA A 78 36.15 -26.04 6.49
CA ALA A 78 37.50 -26.45 6.92
C ALA A 78 38.25 -25.32 7.64
N GLU A 79 38.03 -24.07 7.25
CA GLU A 79 38.63 -22.88 7.89
C GLU A 79 37.94 -22.53 9.19
N TRP A 80 36.62 -22.60 9.24
CA TRP A 80 35.85 -22.43 10.48
C TRP A 80 36.24 -23.46 11.54
N MET A 81 36.51 -24.71 11.14
CA MET A 81 37.01 -25.74 12.05
C MET A 81 38.38 -25.41 12.67
N GLN A 82 39.18 -24.50 12.09
CA GLN A 82 40.44 -24.01 12.70
C GLN A 82 40.19 -23.02 13.83
N ASN A 83 39.07 -22.29 13.78
CA ASN A 83 38.70 -21.33 14.80
C ASN A 83 37.17 -21.39 15.07
N PRO A 84 36.67 -22.40 15.80
CA PRO A 84 35.23 -22.60 16.01
C PRO A 84 34.54 -21.53 16.89
N ARG A 85 35.33 -20.60 17.44
CA ARG A 85 34.89 -19.40 18.17
C ARG A 85 34.74 -18.18 17.27
N SER A 86 35.22 -18.23 16.02
CA SER A 86 34.99 -17.14 15.07
C SER A 86 33.51 -17.07 14.71
N ASP A 87 33.05 -15.85 14.46
CA ASP A 87 31.68 -15.62 14.02
C ASP A 87 31.54 -16.16 12.58
N VAL A 88 30.55 -17.03 12.36
CA VAL A 88 30.29 -17.69 11.07
C VAL A 88 29.91 -16.64 10.00
N SER A 89 29.60 -15.41 10.42
CA SER A 89 29.29 -14.24 9.59
C SER A 89 30.35 -13.93 8.51
N TYR A 90 31.63 -14.27 8.69
CA TYR A 90 32.63 -14.15 7.61
C TYR A 90 32.42 -15.15 6.47
N THR A 91 31.82 -16.31 6.73
CA THR A 91 31.49 -17.31 5.70
C THR A 91 30.18 -17.01 4.96
N ALA A 92 29.33 -16.14 5.52
CA ALA A 92 28.11 -15.64 4.89
C ALA A 92 28.38 -14.80 3.62
N GLN A 93 29.53 -14.13 3.54
CA GLN A 93 29.99 -13.45 2.32
C GLN A 93 30.11 -14.41 1.12
N ALA A 94 30.22 -15.73 1.34
CA ALA A 94 30.21 -16.70 0.26
C ALA A 94 28.83 -16.91 -0.39
N PHE A 95 27.73 -16.54 0.29
CA PHE A 95 26.40 -16.48 -0.34
C PHE A 95 26.19 -15.15 -1.10
N GLU A 96 26.91 -14.08 -0.75
CA GLU A 96 27.01 -12.88 -1.60
C GLU A 96 27.81 -13.13 -2.89
N LEU A 97 28.57 -14.23 -2.96
CA LEU A 97 29.26 -14.72 -4.16
C LEU A 97 28.35 -15.55 -5.09
N VAL A 98 27.06 -15.75 -4.76
CA VAL A 98 26.10 -16.30 -5.74
C VAL A 98 26.08 -15.33 -6.93
N PRO A 99 26.45 -15.76 -8.16
CA PRO A 99 26.52 -14.86 -9.29
C PRO A 99 25.21 -14.10 -9.46
N GLN A 100 25.25 -12.79 -9.73
CA GLN A 100 24.04 -11.96 -9.90
C GLN A 100 23.10 -12.51 -10.99
N ASP A 101 23.64 -13.30 -11.93
CA ASP A 101 22.88 -14.01 -12.96
C ASP A 101 22.00 -15.14 -12.40
N LEU A 102 22.40 -15.76 -11.28
CA LEU A 102 21.66 -16.83 -10.61
C LEU A 102 20.49 -16.28 -9.78
N THR A 103 20.72 -15.17 -9.06
CA THR A 103 19.71 -14.50 -8.22
C THR A 103 18.56 -13.90 -9.01
N ARG A 104 18.78 -13.53 -10.29
CA ARG A 104 17.72 -12.99 -11.16
C ARG A 104 16.84 -14.05 -11.83
N ARG A 105 17.30 -15.30 -11.94
CA ARG A 105 16.67 -16.33 -12.79
C ARG A 105 16.14 -17.54 -12.04
N ILE A 106 16.56 -17.76 -10.78
CA ILE A 106 16.09 -18.87 -9.95
C ILE A 106 15.09 -18.34 -8.93
N ALA A 107 13.93 -19.00 -8.81
CA ALA A 107 12.94 -18.66 -7.79
C ALA A 107 13.53 -18.83 -6.38
N LEU A 108 13.25 -17.90 -5.48
CA LEU A 108 13.87 -17.86 -4.14
C LEU A 108 13.66 -19.16 -3.34
N ARG A 109 12.50 -19.80 -3.48
CA ARG A 109 12.19 -21.12 -2.88
C ARG A 109 13.19 -22.21 -3.31
N HIS A 110 13.61 -22.21 -4.58
CA HIS A 110 14.52 -23.20 -5.13
C HIS A 110 15.93 -23.04 -4.53
N THR A 111 16.34 -21.80 -4.20
CA THR A 111 17.60 -21.54 -3.51
C THR A 111 17.61 -22.16 -2.11
N VAL A 112 16.51 -22.03 -1.36
CA VAL A 112 16.37 -22.66 -0.04
C VAL A 112 16.44 -24.18 -0.13
N ASP A 113 15.78 -24.78 -1.12
CA ASP A 113 15.80 -26.22 -1.34
C ASP A 113 17.21 -26.74 -1.68
N MET A 114 17.99 -26.02 -2.51
CA MET A 114 19.38 -26.36 -2.80
C MET A 114 20.26 -26.31 -1.55
N VAL A 115 20.11 -25.27 -0.73
CA VAL A 115 20.88 -25.15 0.52
C VAL A 115 20.55 -26.30 1.47
N ARG A 116 19.27 -26.64 1.63
CA ARG A 116 18.83 -27.77 2.47
C ARG A 116 19.45 -29.09 2.02
N VAL A 117 19.32 -29.44 0.73
CA VAL A 117 19.88 -30.69 0.20
C VAL A 117 21.41 -30.75 0.35
N THR A 118 22.10 -29.61 0.18
CA THR A 118 23.55 -29.54 0.38
C THR A 118 23.95 -29.80 1.83
N MET A 119 23.22 -29.22 2.79
CA MET A 119 23.48 -29.39 4.21
C MET A 119 23.26 -30.83 4.64
N GLU A 120 22.13 -31.42 4.26
CA GLU A 120 21.83 -32.84 4.52
C GLU A 120 22.92 -33.75 3.94
N PHE A 121 23.36 -33.48 2.70
CA PHE A 121 24.45 -34.23 2.07
C PHE A 121 25.75 -34.14 2.88
N PHE A 122 26.14 -32.94 3.35
CA PHE A 122 27.37 -32.82 4.13
C PHE A 122 27.26 -33.44 5.52
N GLU A 123 26.11 -33.38 6.16
CA GLU A 123 25.85 -34.06 7.43
C GLU A 123 26.03 -35.58 7.30
N GLU A 124 25.70 -36.16 6.15
CA GLU A 124 25.90 -37.59 5.88
C GLU A 124 27.35 -37.93 5.49
N VAL A 125 27.99 -37.11 4.65
CA VAL A 125 29.25 -37.48 3.98
C VAL A 125 30.49 -37.01 4.73
N VAL A 126 30.47 -35.85 5.38
CA VAL A 126 31.63 -35.29 6.07
C VAL A 126 32.12 -36.21 7.21
N PRO A 127 31.25 -36.78 8.07
CA PRO A 127 31.69 -37.69 9.13
C PRO A 127 32.43 -38.93 8.63
N LEU A 128 32.14 -39.39 7.40
CA LEU A 128 32.77 -40.56 6.78
C LEU A 128 34.26 -40.36 6.47
N LEU A 129 34.77 -39.12 6.51
CA LEU A 129 36.19 -38.80 6.31
C LEU A 129 37.06 -39.07 7.54
N ALA A 130 36.44 -39.37 8.68
CA ALA A 130 37.10 -39.69 9.92
C ALA A 130 37.91 -40.99 9.84
N ARG A 131 39.07 -41.02 10.52
CA ARG A 131 39.89 -42.23 10.69
C ARG A 131 39.97 -42.70 12.15
N SER A 132 39.31 -42.01 13.06
CA SER A 132 39.21 -42.35 14.48
C SER A 132 37.87 -41.89 15.04
N GLU A 133 37.43 -42.46 16.16
CA GLU A 133 36.20 -42.04 16.85
C GLU A 133 36.25 -40.57 17.28
N GLU A 134 37.42 -40.06 17.68
CA GLU A 134 37.61 -38.65 18.04
C GLU A 134 37.41 -37.73 16.81
N GLN A 135 37.93 -38.13 15.63
CA GLN A 135 37.69 -37.40 14.38
C GLN A 135 36.23 -37.47 13.94
N LEU A 136 35.59 -38.63 14.12
CA LEU A 136 34.17 -38.82 13.77
C LEU A 136 33.29 -37.90 14.61
N THR A 137 33.53 -37.86 15.91
CA THR A 137 32.81 -36.99 16.85
C THR A 137 33.04 -35.52 16.50
N ALA A 138 34.29 -35.11 16.27
CA ALA A 138 34.61 -33.72 15.95
C ALA A 138 33.98 -33.26 14.62
N LEU A 139 34.02 -34.10 13.56
CA LEU A 139 33.41 -33.79 12.28
C LEU A 139 31.88 -33.73 12.37
N THR A 140 31.25 -34.65 13.12
CA THR A 140 29.79 -34.69 13.30
C THR A 140 29.31 -33.46 14.07
N VAL A 141 29.95 -33.13 15.20
CA VAL A 141 29.61 -31.94 15.98
C VAL A 141 29.90 -30.66 15.18
N GLY A 142 31.02 -30.63 14.46
CA GLY A 142 31.44 -29.51 13.65
C GLY A 142 30.45 -29.23 12.52
N ILE A 143 30.09 -30.26 11.74
CA ILE A 143 29.18 -30.08 10.60
C ILE A 143 27.78 -29.68 11.06
N LEU A 144 27.26 -30.26 12.15
CA LEU A 144 25.94 -29.90 12.70
C LEU A 144 25.90 -28.46 13.23
N LYS A 145 26.97 -28.00 13.89
CA LYS A 145 27.04 -26.62 14.36
C LYS A 145 27.18 -25.64 13.19
N TYR A 146 28.05 -25.93 12.24
CA TYR A 146 28.26 -25.12 11.05
C TYR A 146 27.02 -25.07 10.15
N SER A 147 26.36 -26.22 9.90
CA SER A 147 25.15 -26.31 9.09
C SER A 147 24.02 -25.49 9.70
N ARG A 148 23.82 -25.56 11.02
CA ARG A 148 22.83 -24.75 11.74
C ARG A 148 23.11 -23.25 11.60
N ASP A 149 24.33 -22.80 11.87
CA ASP A 149 24.68 -21.38 11.83
C ASP A 149 24.61 -20.84 10.37
N LEU A 150 24.97 -21.66 9.39
CA LEU A 150 24.83 -21.39 7.95
C LEU A 150 23.34 -21.34 7.52
N ALA A 151 22.50 -22.23 8.06
CA ALA A 151 21.06 -22.25 7.79
C ALA A 151 20.36 -20.99 8.33
N PHE A 152 20.71 -20.54 9.54
CA PHE A 152 20.20 -19.26 10.08
C PHE A 152 20.61 -18.08 9.23
N THR A 153 21.87 -18.04 8.78
CA THR A 153 22.37 -16.97 7.89
C THR A 153 21.61 -16.97 6.56
N ALA A 154 21.42 -18.13 5.94
CA ALA A 154 20.66 -18.25 4.70
C ALA A 154 19.18 -17.87 4.88
N ALA A 155 18.58 -18.20 6.03
CA ALA A 155 17.22 -17.79 6.39
C ALA A 155 17.10 -16.27 6.60
N SER A 156 18.08 -15.62 7.22
CA SER A 156 18.11 -14.16 7.34
C SER A 156 18.22 -13.48 5.97
N ALA A 157 19.14 -13.92 5.11
CA ALA A 157 19.25 -13.38 3.75
C ALA A 157 17.98 -13.62 2.91
N TYR A 158 17.26 -14.72 3.16
CA TYR A 158 15.93 -14.96 2.59
C TYR A 158 14.90 -13.94 3.08
N ALA A 159 14.84 -13.71 4.40
CA ALA A 159 13.93 -12.75 5.01
C ALA A 159 14.21 -11.34 4.46
N ASP A 160 15.47 -10.91 4.43
CA ASP A 160 15.89 -9.62 3.90
C ASP A 160 15.50 -9.45 2.41
N ALA A 161 15.68 -10.48 1.58
CA ALA A 161 15.33 -10.45 0.16
C ALA A 161 13.82 -10.50 -0.10
N ALA A 162 13.04 -11.09 0.81
CA ALA A 162 11.58 -11.07 0.78
C ALA A 162 11.04 -9.70 1.24
N GLU A 163 11.59 -9.15 2.32
CA GLU A 163 11.29 -7.79 2.80
C GLU A 163 11.67 -6.73 1.76
N ALA A 164 12.82 -6.85 1.10
CA ALA A 164 13.24 -5.93 0.04
C ALA A 164 12.26 -5.90 -1.14
N ARG A 165 11.59 -7.03 -1.45
CA ARG A 165 10.55 -7.08 -2.49
C ARG A 165 9.23 -6.50 -2.02
N GLY A 166 8.78 -6.83 -0.81
CA GLY A 166 7.56 -6.24 -0.24
C GLY A 166 7.66 -4.72 -0.07
N THR A 167 8.82 -4.23 0.37
CA THR A 167 9.08 -2.78 0.50
C THR A 167 9.21 -2.08 -0.85
N TRP A 168 9.66 -2.77 -1.91
CA TRP A 168 9.70 -2.19 -3.25
C TRP A 168 8.29 -2.02 -3.83
N ASP A 169 7.42 -3.03 -3.70
CA ASP A 169 6.02 -2.93 -4.13
C ASP A 169 5.27 -1.84 -3.36
N SER A 170 5.39 -1.80 -2.02
CA SER A 170 4.76 -0.77 -1.20
C SER A 170 5.29 0.64 -1.51
N ARG A 171 6.60 0.81 -1.74
CA ARG A 171 7.16 2.11 -2.15
C ARG A 171 6.71 2.52 -3.54
N MET A 172 6.60 1.56 -4.47
CA MET A 172 6.14 1.83 -5.82
C MET A 172 4.65 2.20 -5.83
N GLU A 173 3.84 1.52 -5.02
CA GLU A 173 2.43 1.84 -4.81
C GLU A 173 2.24 3.24 -4.20
N ALA A 174 2.94 3.54 -3.10
CA ALA A 174 2.94 4.88 -2.50
C ALA A 174 3.33 5.95 -3.52
N SER A 175 4.34 5.67 -4.33
CA SER A 175 4.80 6.58 -5.38
C SER A 175 3.78 6.79 -6.51
N VAL A 176 2.93 5.80 -6.79
CA VAL A 176 1.81 5.93 -7.75
C VAL A 176 0.67 6.74 -7.15
N VAL A 177 0.32 6.48 -5.89
CA VAL A 177 -0.72 7.25 -5.18
C VAL A 177 -0.32 8.72 -5.02
N ASP A 178 0.91 9.00 -4.60
CA ASP A 178 1.44 10.37 -4.49
C ASP A 178 1.42 11.11 -5.83
N ALA A 179 1.84 10.45 -6.91
CA ALA A 179 1.76 11.01 -8.26
C ALA A 179 0.31 11.33 -8.68
N VAL A 180 -0.65 10.44 -8.40
CA VAL A 180 -2.07 10.70 -8.66
C VAL A 180 -2.58 11.87 -7.81
N VAL A 181 -2.20 11.95 -6.53
CA VAL A 181 -2.61 13.05 -5.63
C VAL A 181 -2.01 14.39 -6.06
N ARG A 182 -0.82 14.40 -6.66
CA ARG A 182 -0.19 15.61 -7.21
C ARG A 182 -0.69 16.02 -8.59
N GLY A 183 -1.34 15.10 -9.31
CA GLY A 183 -1.84 15.34 -10.65
C GLY A 183 -0.84 15.05 -11.75
N ASP A 184 0.13 14.18 -11.48
CA ASP A 184 1.06 13.71 -12.49
C ASP A 184 0.34 12.82 -13.50
N THR A 185 0.53 13.10 -14.79
CA THR A 185 -0.06 12.32 -15.90
C THR A 185 1.01 11.72 -16.81
N GLY A 186 2.26 11.65 -16.35
CA GLY A 186 3.42 11.22 -17.14
C GLY A 186 3.46 9.70 -17.43
N PRO A 187 4.23 9.28 -18.44
CA PRO A 187 4.42 7.86 -18.77
C PRO A 187 5.03 7.05 -17.62
N GLU A 188 5.77 7.68 -16.71
CA GLU A 188 6.33 7.05 -15.52
C GLU A 188 5.25 6.58 -14.53
N LEU A 189 4.13 7.31 -14.41
CA LEU A 189 2.99 6.88 -13.60
C LEU A 189 2.37 5.61 -14.17
N LEU A 190 2.11 5.60 -15.49
CA LEU A 190 1.50 4.48 -16.20
C LEU A 190 2.37 3.22 -16.12
N SER A 191 3.69 3.37 -16.29
CA SER A 191 4.65 2.26 -16.19
C SER A 191 4.65 1.62 -14.80
N ARG A 192 4.68 2.44 -13.74
CA ARG A 192 4.63 1.96 -12.34
C ARG A 192 3.30 1.30 -12.01
N ALA A 193 2.19 1.88 -12.44
CA ALA A 193 0.86 1.30 -12.24
C ALA A 193 0.71 -0.05 -12.98
N ALA A 194 1.20 -0.14 -14.21
CA ALA A 194 1.19 -1.39 -14.98
C ALA A 194 2.05 -2.49 -14.33
N ALA A 195 3.19 -2.11 -13.72
CA ALA A 195 4.03 -3.05 -12.97
C ALA A 195 3.33 -3.62 -11.72
N LEU A 196 2.35 -2.89 -11.16
CA LEU A 196 1.46 -3.33 -10.08
C LEU A 196 0.20 -4.05 -10.60
N ASN A 197 0.16 -4.44 -11.88
CA ASN A 197 -0.99 -5.04 -12.56
C ASN A 197 -2.27 -4.19 -12.54
N TRP A 198 -2.14 -2.87 -12.40
CA TRP A 198 -3.29 -1.97 -12.50
C TRP A 198 -3.66 -1.72 -13.96
N ASP A 199 -4.94 -1.89 -14.31
CA ASP A 199 -5.46 -1.44 -15.62
C ASP A 199 -5.60 0.08 -15.63
N THR A 200 -4.63 0.75 -16.26
CA THR A 200 -4.57 2.22 -16.32
C THR A 200 -5.69 2.86 -17.12
N THR A 201 -6.40 2.07 -17.95
CA THR A 201 -7.53 2.53 -18.77
C THR A 201 -8.87 2.36 -18.09
N ALA A 202 -8.93 1.57 -17.01
CA ALA A 202 -10.14 1.37 -16.25
C ALA A 202 -10.49 2.61 -15.40
N PRO A 203 -11.79 2.88 -15.16
CA PRO A 203 -12.21 3.91 -14.23
C PRO A 203 -11.57 3.72 -12.85
N ALA A 204 -11.39 4.82 -12.12
CA ALA A 204 -10.79 4.80 -10.78
C ALA A 204 -11.52 5.77 -9.85
N THR A 205 -11.77 5.36 -8.62
CA THR A 205 -12.41 6.19 -7.59
C THR A 205 -11.52 6.25 -6.35
N VAL A 206 -11.30 7.45 -5.83
CA VAL A 206 -10.45 7.67 -4.66
C VAL A 206 -11.31 7.78 -3.40
N VAL A 207 -10.92 7.07 -2.35
CA VAL A 207 -11.52 7.08 -1.02
C VAL A 207 -10.46 7.58 -0.05
N VAL A 208 -10.82 8.53 0.81
CA VAL A 208 -9.91 9.11 1.79
C VAL A 208 -10.54 9.05 3.17
N GLY A 209 -9.75 8.66 4.17
CA GLY A 209 -10.15 8.63 5.57
C GLY A 209 -8.92 8.58 6.45
N THR A 210 -9.10 8.38 7.75
CA THR A 210 -7.99 8.10 8.68
C THR A 210 -7.82 6.59 8.84
N PRO A 211 -6.59 6.06 8.83
CA PRO A 211 -6.36 4.62 8.97
C PRO A 211 -6.88 4.11 10.32
N ALA A 212 -7.37 2.86 10.33
CA ALA A 212 -7.73 2.21 11.58
C ALA A 212 -6.49 2.06 12.48
N SER A 213 -6.62 2.39 13.77
CA SER A 213 -5.51 2.24 14.72
C SER A 213 -5.38 0.78 15.16
N ALA A 214 -4.14 0.29 15.29
CA ALA A 214 -3.90 -1.03 15.84
C ALA A 214 -4.25 -1.07 17.34
N HIS A 215 -4.88 -2.15 17.80
CA HIS A 215 -5.31 -2.30 19.19
C HIS A 215 -4.14 -2.40 20.21
N ASP A 216 -2.90 -2.57 19.73
CA ASP A 216 -1.69 -2.74 20.52
C ASP A 216 -0.81 -1.47 20.59
N GLY A 217 -1.27 -0.35 20.03
CA GLY A 217 -0.51 0.92 20.02
C GLY A 217 0.63 0.97 19.00
N SER A 218 0.74 -0.02 18.11
CA SER A 218 1.62 0.03 16.93
C SER A 218 1.04 0.90 15.81
N ASP A 219 1.87 1.27 14.84
CA ASP A 219 1.43 2.00 13.65
C ASP A 219 0.52 1.10 12.78
N GLY A 220 -0.80 1.24 12.96
CA GLY A 220 -1.82 0.44 12.27
C GLY A 220 -1.92 0.71 10.76
N SER A 221 -1.09 1.63 10.24
CA SER A 221 -1.07 2.04 8.83
C SER A 221 -0.81 0.88 7.86
N GLU A 222 0.15 0.00 8.15
CA GLU A 222 0.44 -1.15 7.26
C GLU A 222 -0.72 -2.15 7.21
N ARG A 223 -1.38 -2.38 8.35
CA ARG A 223 -2.54 -3.26 8.43
C ARG A 223 -3.72 -2.66 7.68
N ALA A 224 -3.99 -1.37 7.86
CA ALA A 224 -5.05 -0.67 7.15
C ALA A 224 -4.85 -0.71 5.62
N ILE A 225 -3.61 -0.53 5.15
CA ILE A 225 -3.24 -0.71 3.74
C ILE A 225 -3.62 -2.11 3.25
N GLN A 226 -3.25 -3.15 4.00
CA GLN A 226 -3.56 -4.53 3.63
C GLN A 226 -5.07 -4.82 3.64
N ASP A 227 -5.79 -4.33 4.65
CA ASP A 227 -7.24 -4.49 4.76
C ASP A 227 -7.99 -3.88 3.56
N VAL A 228 -7.53 -2.73 3.04
CA VAL A 228 -8.07 -2.15 1.79
C VAL A 228 -7.84 -3.07 0.59
N ARG A 229 -6.63 -3.63 0.45
CA ARG A 229 -6.30 -4.53 -0.67
C ARG A 229 -7.15 -5.80 -0.62
N ASP A 230 -7.31 -6.39 0.56
CA ASP A 230 -8.10 -7.60 0.78
C ASP A 230 -9.59 -7.35 0.48
N ALA A 231 -10.13 -6.23 0.98
CA ALA A 231 -11.49 -5.80 0.67
C ALA A 231 -11.70 -5.57 -0.83
N ALA A 232 -10.77 -4.91 -1.53
CA ALA A 232 -10.88 -4.72 -2.97
C ALA A 232 -10.83 -6.06 -3.73
N ALA A 233 -9.87 -6.92 -3.40
CA ALA A 233 -9.69 -8.22 -4.05
C ALA A 233 -10.92 -9.12 -3.87
N GLN A 234 -11.52 -9.14 -2.68
CA GLN A 234 -12.72 -9.93 -2.38
C GLN A 234 -13.92 -9.53 -3.27
N HIS A 235 -13.99 -8.27 -3.69
CA HIS A 235 -15.02 -7.75 -4.58
C HIS A 235 -14.59 -7.68 -6.05
N GLY A 236 -13.46 -8.32 -6.41
CA GLY A 236 -12.97 -8.38 -7.79
C GLY A 236 -12.46 -7.03 -8.31
N ARG A 237 -11.90 -6.21 -7.43
CA ARG A 237 -11.41 -4.86 -7.70
C ARG A 237 -9.90 -4.80 -7.43
N ALA A 238 -9.20 -3.92 -8.12
CA ALA A 238 -7.84 -3.53 -7.76
C ALA A 238 -7.88 -2.32 -6.81
N ALA A 239 -6.92 -2.24 -5.88
CA ALA A 239 -6.69 -1.08 -5.04
C ALA A 239 -5.21 -0.69 -5.00
N LEU A 240 -4.95 0.62 -4.96
CA LEU A 240 -3.65 1.22 -4.67
C LEU A 240 -3.82 2.16 -3.48
N THR A 241 -2.92 2.11 -2.52
CA THR A 241 -3.08 2.75 -1.22
C THR A 241 -1.80 3.38 -0.73
N ASP A 242 -1.95 4.51 -0.05
CA ASP A 242 -0.85 5.17 0.64
C ASP A 242 -1.35 5.97 1.84
N VAL A 243 -0.47 6.20 2.81
CA VAL A 243 -0.73 7.06 3.94
C VAL A 243 -0.08 8.42 3.71
N HIS A 244 -0.91 9.41 3.37
CA HIS A 244 -0.51 10.80 3.19
C HIS A 244 -0.72 11.57 4.51
N GLY A 245 0.34 11.65 5.31
CA GLY A 245 0.29 12.33 6.61
C GLY A 245 -0.55 11.54 7.62
N THR A 246 -1.76 12.00 7.91
CA THR A 246 -2.71 11.30 8.81
C THR A 246 -3.83 10.58 8.07
N TRP A 247 -3.88 10.70 6.74
CA TRP A 247 -4.95 10.13 5.93
C TRP A 247 -4.46 8.93 5.15
N LEU A 248 -5.28 7.88 5.17
CA LEU A 248 -5.22 6.78 4.24
C LEU A 248 -5.96 7.18 2.95
N VAL A 249 -5.24 7.17 1.84
CA VAL A 249 -5.76 7.42 0.50
C VAL A 249 -5.80 6.10 -0.25
N ALA A 250 -6.98 5.69 -0.69
CA ALA A 250 -7.21 4.45 -1.42
C ALA A 250 -7.79 4.74 -2.81
N ILE A 251 -7.07 4.36 -3.86
CA ILE A 251 -7.53 4.39 -5.24
C ILE A 251 -8.11 3.00 -5.55
N VAL A 252 -9.41 2.91 -5.80
CA VAL A 252 -10.10 1.65 -6.09
C VAL A 252 -10.59 1.66 -7.53
N SER A 253 -10.39 0.56 -8.25
CA SER A 253 -10.80 0.44 -9.65
C SER A 253 -12.33 0.46 -9.77
N GLY A 254 -12.87 1.15 -10.77
CA GLY A 254 -14.29 1.23 -11.06
C GLY A 254 -15.03 2.34 -10.31
N HIS A 255 -16.36 2.36 -10.51
CA HIS A 255 -17.27 3.24 -9.80
C HIS A 255 -17.55 2.74 -8.38
N LEU A 256 -17.63 3.67 -7.43
CA LEU A 256 -18.02 3.40 -6.04
C LEU A 256 -19.19 4.29 -5.63
N SER A 257 -20.25 3.66 -5.14
CA SER A 257 -21.38 4.31 -4.45
C SER A 257 -21.33 3.99 -2.95
N PRO A 258 -21.70 4.91 -2.05
CA PRO A 258 -21.77 4.66 -0.60
C PRO A 258 -22.60 3.43 -0.20
N THR A 259 -23.53 3.00 -1.05
CA THR A 259 -24.41 1.84 -0.82
C THR A 259 -23.80 0.50 -1.28
N ASP A 260 -22.64 0.52 -1.93
CA ASP A 260 -22.03 -0.68 -2.48
C ASP A 260 -21.53 -1.61 -1.37
N LYS A 261 -21.66 -2.92 -1.61
CA LYS A 261 -21.32 -3.96 -0.63
C LYS A 261 -19.85 -3.93 -0.20
N ILE A 262 -18.96 -3.44 -1.06
CA ILE A 262 -17.52 -3.29 -0.78
C ILE A 262 -17.27 -2.44 0.48
N PHE A 263 -18.12 -1.45 0.77
CA PHE A 263 -17.96 -0.61 1.96
C PHE A 263 -18.23 -1.32 3.28
N LYS A 264 -18.84 -2.52 3.26
CA LYS A 264 -18.93 -3.33 4.47
C LYS A 264 -17.55 -3.73 4.98
N ASP A 265 -16.68 -4.13 4.06
CA ASP A 265 -15.34 -4.66 4.38
C ASP A 265 -14.30 -3.52 4.30
N LEU A 266 -14.40 -2.64 3.29
CA LEU A 266 -13.46 -1.52 3.10
C LEU A 266 -13.44 -0.54 4.28
N LEU A 267 -14.57 -0.34 4.97
CA LEU A 267 -14.63 0.57 6.12
C LEU A 267 -13.92 0.04 7.37
N GLU A 268 -13.55 -1.25 7.42
CA GLU A 268 -12.77 -1.83 8.52
C GLU A 268 -11.32 -1.32 8.51
N ALA A 269 -10.80 -0.97 7.33
CA ALA A 269 -9.47 -0.37 7.17
C ALA A 269 -9.38 1.09 7.64
N PHE A 270 -10.52 1.75 7.82
CA PHE A 270 -10.59 3.15 8.25
C PHE A 270 -11.05 3.23 9.70
N SER A 271 -10.60 4.24 10.43
CA SER A 271 -11.11 4.53 11.77
C SER A 271 -12.61 4.89 11.75
N ASP A 272 -13.23 4.98 12.93
CA ASP A 272 -14.62 5.42 13.10
C ASP A 272 -14.91 6.87 12.65
N GLY A 273 -13.87 7.61 12.28
CA GLY A 273 -13.97 8.96 11.72
C GLY A 273 -14.58 9.02 10.30
N PRO A 274 -14.65 10.24 9.73
CA PRO A 274 -15.18 10.45 8.39
C PRO A 274 -14.39 9.70 7.32
N VAL A 275 -15.12 9.21 6.31
CA VAL A 275 -14.56 8.61 5.09
C VAL A 275 -15.24 9.28 3.91
N VAL A 276 -14.45 9.87 3.01
CA VAL A 276 -14.94 10.65 1.87
C VAL A 276 -14.56 9.98 0.56
N ILE A 277 -15.54 9.88 -0.34
CA ILE A 277 -15.39 9.28 -1.68
C ILE A 277 -15.36 10.40 -2.72
N GLY A 278 -14.31 10.46 -3.52
CA GLY A 278 -14.20 11.37 -4.67
C GLY A 278 -15.09 10.93 -5.84
N PRO A 279 -15.34 11.80 -6.82
CA PRO A 279 -16.01 11.40 -8.06
C PRO A 279 -15.22 10.32 -8.80
N THR A 280 -15.88 9.37 -9.46
CA THR A 280 -15.20 8.37 -10.29
C THR A 280 -14.56 9.03 -11.51
N ALA A 281 -13.25 8.86 -11.65
CA ALA A 281 -12.50 9.27 -12.82
C ALA A 281 -12.59 8.19 -13.92
N PRO A 282 -12.56 8.57 -15.20
CA PRO A 282 -12.63 7.61 -16.31
C PRO A 282 -11.39 6.73 -16.46
N MET A 283 -10.25 7.16 -15.92
CA MET A 283 -8.96 6.46 -15.98
C MET A 283 -8.04 6.93 -14.86
N LEU A 284 -6.94 6.20 -14.63
CA LEU A 284 -6.01 6.50 -13.52
C LEU A 284 -5.38 7.90 -13.61
N THR A 285 -5.00 8.37 -14.81
CA THR A 285 -4.43 9.71 -15.00
C THR A 285 -5.40 10.84 -14.70
N ALA A 286 -6.71 10.58 -14.74
CA ALA A 286 -7.75 11.53 -14.36
C ALA A 286 -8.16 11.41 -12.88
N ALA A 287 -7.62 10.41 -12.15
CA ALA A 287 -7.95 10.15 -10.75
C ALA A 287 -7.49 11.26 -9.80
N TYR A 288 -6.61 12.18 -10.25
CA TYR A 288 -6.28 13.40 -9.53
C TYR A 288 -7.51 14.21 -9.14
N HIS A 289 -8.50 14.34 -10.02
CA HIS A 289 -9.75 15.04 -9.70
C HIS A 289 -10.51 14.32 -8.59
N SER A 290 -10.55 12.98 -8.64
CA SER A 290 -11.14 12.16 -7.58
C SER A 290 -10.44 12.40 -6.23
N ALA A 291 -9.10 12.32 -6.22
CA ALA A 291 -8.28 12.52 -5.04
C ALA A 291 -8.41 13.94 -4.46
N SER A 292 -8.28 14.96 -5.31
CA SER A 292 -8.36 16.37 -4.91
C SER A 292 -9.71 16.69 -4.26
N GLU A 293 -10.81 16.22 -4.85
CA GLU A 293 -12.14 16.44 -4.29
C GLU A 293 -12.38 15.65 -3.00
N ALA A 294 -11.90 14.41 -2.92
CA ALA A 294 -12.00 13.60 -1.69
C ALA A 294 -11.21 14.21 -0.53
N ILE A 295 -9.97 14.66 -0.79
CA ILE A 295 -9.12 15.36 0.17
C ILE A 295 -9.75 16.69 0.61
N SER A 296 -10.26 17.49 -0.33
CA SER A 296 -11.00 18.71 -0.02
C SER A 296 -12.24 18.41 0.84
N GLY A 297 -12.96 17.33 0.52
CA GLY A 297 -14.07 16.86 1.32
C GLY A 297 -13.66 16.42 2.74
N MET A 298 -12.52 15.75 2.91
CA MET A 298 -11.99 15.39 4.24
C MET A 298 -11.70 16.63 5.11
N ASN A 299 -11.20 17.71 4.51
CA ASN A 299 -11.01 18.98 5.21
C ASN A 299 -12.34 19.66 5.58
N ALA A 300 -13.37 19.49 4.75
CA ALA A 300 -14.64 20.20 4.85
C ALA A 300 -15.73 19.45 5.65
N VAL A 301 -15.62 18.12 5.79
CA VAL A 301 -16.68 17.25 6.36
C VAL A 301 -17.06 17.62 7.78
N ALA A 302 -16.14 18.21 8.56
CA ALA A 302 -16.42 18.72 9.90
C ALA A 302 -17.51 19.82 9.92
N GLY A 303 -17.74 20.51 8.80
CA GLY A 303 -18.84 21.46 8.62
C GLY A 303 -20.23 20.82 8.61
N TRP A 304 -20.32 19.51 8.32
CA TRP A 304 -21.56 18.74 8.36
C TRP A 304 -21.47 17.61 9.41
N ARG A 305 -21.79 17.94 10.66
CA ARG A 305 -21.72 17.01 11.81
C ARG A 305 -22.50 15.69 11.64
N GLY A 306 -23.54 15.69 10.80
CA GLY A 306 -24.37 14.53 10.52
C GLY A 306 -24.08 13.88 9.17
N ALA A 307 -22.90 14.10 8.58
CA ALA A 307 -22.53 13.50 7.31
C ALA A 307 -22.55 11.96 7.42
N PRO A 308 -23.06 11.24 6.40
CA PRO A 308 -23.03 9.78 6.37
C PRO A 308 -21.58 9.25 6.31
N ARG A 309 -21.38 8.00 6.72
CA ARG A 309 -20.09 7.30 6.58
C ARG A 309 -20.29 6.07 5.68
N PRO A 310 -19.71 6.03 4.47
CA PRO A 310 -18.94 7.08 3.82
C PRO A 310 -19.84 8.20 3.23
N VAL A 311 -19.24 9.36 2.91
CA VAL A 311 -19.91 10.48 2.22
C VAL A 311 -19.24 10.77 0.89
N LEU A 312 -20.01 11.12 -0.14
CA LEU A 312 -19.46 11.60 -1.41
C LEU A 312 -18.93 13.03 -1.27
N ALA A 313 -17.78 13.33 -1.87
CA ALA A 313 -17.23 14.68 -1.92
C ALA A 313 -18.19 15.68 -2.61
N ARG A 314 -19.05 15.19 -3.51
CA ARG A 314 -20.12 15.96 -4.16
C ARG A 314 -21.30 16.30 -3.25
N GLU A 315 -21.44 15.66 -2.10
CA GLU A 315 -22.41 16.04 -1.08
C GLU A 315 -21.89 17.15 -0.18
N LEU A 316 -20.59 17.45 -0.20
CA LEU A 316 -19.91 18.44 0.64
C LEU A 316 -19.61 19.76 -0.11
N LEU A 317 -20.30 20.03 -1.22
CA LEU A 317 -20.02 21.20 -2.06
C LEU A 317 -20.09 22.53 -1.28
N PRO A 318 -21.09 22.80 -0.43
CA PRO A 318 -21.13 24.04 0.34
C PRO A 318 -19.96 24.21 1.28
N GLU A 319 -19.64 23.17 2.07
CA GLU A 319 -18.56 23.21 3.05
C GLU A 319 -17.20 23.38 2.35
N ARG A 320 -16.98 22.65 1.25
CA ARG A 320 -15.78 22.77 0.42
C ARG A 320 -15.64 24.18 -0.17
N ALA A 321 -16.73 24.74 -0.72
CA ALA A 321 -16.72 26.10 -1.26
C ALA A 321 -16.42 27.16 -0.18
N LEU A 322 -16.98 27.01 1.02
CA LEU A 322 -16.70 27.89 2.16
C LEU A 322 -15.24 27.80 2.64
N MET A 323 -14.60 26.65 2.48
CA MET A 323 -13.17 26.44 2.71
C MET A 323 -12.28 26.96 1.56
N GLY A 324 -12.86 27.56 0.52
CA GLY A 324 -12.13 28.14 -0.61
C GLY A 324 -11.80 27.16 -1.74
N ASP A 325 -12.44 25.99 -1.78
CA ASP A 325 -12.27 25.04 -2.88
C ASP A 325 -12.93 25.58 -4.17
N ALA A 326 -12.09 26.05 -5.10
CA ALA A 326 -12.53 26.56 -6.39
C ALA A 326 -13.28 25.50 -7.23
N SER A 327 -12.92 24.22 -7.12
CA SER A 327 -13.61 23.15 -7.87
C SER A 327 -15.04 22.94 -7.36
N ALA A 328 -15.27 23.12 -6.05
CA ALA A 328 -16.61 23.05 -5.47
C ALA A 328 -17.47 24.25 -5.89
N ILE A 329 -16.89 25.45 -5.96
CA ILE A 329 -17.56 26.65 -6.49
C ILE A 329 -17.97 26.44 -7.95
N VAL A 330 -17.07 25.90 -8.78
CA VAL A 330 -17.35 25.58 -10.19
C VAL A 330 -18.43 24.51 -10.31
N ALA A 331 -18.43 23.49 -9.46
CA ALA A 331 -19.45 22.44 -9.45
C ALA A 331 -20.83 22.96 -9.01
N LEU A 332 -20.91 23.79 -7.96
CA LEU A 332 -22.16 24.47 -7.56
C LEU A 332 -22.73 25.30 -8.71
N HIS A 333 -21.88 25.98 -9.46
CA HIS A 333 -22.34 26.73 -10.63
C HIS A 333 -22.79 25.81 -11.77
N THR A 334 -21.95 24.84 -12.16
CA THR A 334 -22.12 24.05 -13.38
C THR A 334 -23.20 22.97 -13.23
N ASP A 335 -23.27 22.32 -12.07
CA ASP A 335 -24.14 21.16 -11.85
C ASP A 335 -25.48 21.56 -11.21
N VAL A 336 -25.56 22.73 -10.57
CA VAL A 336 -26.78 23.20 -9.88
C VAL A 336 -27.37 24.45 -10.56
N MET A 337 -26.61 25.53 -10.65
CA MET A 337 -27.19 26.81 -11.12
C MET A 337 -27.39 26.87 -12.64
N ARG A 338 -26.46 26.32 -13.44
CA ARG A 338 -26.56 26.34 -14.90
C ARG A 338 -27.78 25.57 -15.42
N PRO A 339 -28.09 24.33 -14.96
CA PRO A 339 -29.33 23.66 -15.37
C PRO A 339 -30.60 24.44 -15.04
N LEU A 340 -30.62 25.14 -13.90
CA LEU A 340 -31.75 26.00 -13.52
C LEU A 340 -31.86 27.25 -14.41
N ALA A 341 -30.73 27.87 -14.76
CA ALA A 341 -30.70 29.02 -15.65
C ALA A 341 -31.19 28.65 -17.05
N ASP A 342 -30.74 27.50 -17.58
CA ASP A 342 -31.16 26.98 -18.89
C ASP A 342 -32.66 26.61 -18.91
N ALA A 343 -33.20 26.14 -17.78
CA ALA A 343 -34.62 25.84 -17.63
C ALA A 343 -35.54 27.08 -17.53
N GLY A 344 -34.96 28.25 -17.23
CA GLY A 344 -35.62 29.56 -17.30
C GLY A 344 -35.66 30.31 -15.96
N PRO A 345 -35.70 31.65 -16.00
CA PRO A 345 -35.49 32.52 -14.84
C PRO A 345 -36.56 32.35 -13.75
N THR A 346 -37.76 31.92 -14.11
CA THR A 346 -38.87 31.71 -13.16
C THR A 346 -38.59 30.64 -12.11
N LEU A 347 -37.76 29.64 -12.41
CA LEU A 347 -37.38 28.62 -11.43
C LEU A 347 -36.41 29.17 -10.39
N ILE A 348 -35.42 29.97 -10.83
CA ILE A 348 -34.48 30.65 -9.93
C ILE A 348 -35.24 31.63 -9.02
N GLU A 349 -36.13 32.45 -9.58
CA GLU A 349 -36.97 33.37 -8.79
C GLU A 349 -37.82 32.61 -7.76
N THR A 350 -38.37 31.46 -8.14
CA THR A 350 -39.17 30.63 -7.23
C THR A 350 -38.31 30.02 -6.13
N LEU A 351 -37.11 29.56 -6.44
CA LEU A 351 -36.17 29.00 -5.48
C LEU A 351 -35.76 30.06 -4.45
N ASP A 352 -35.35 31.25 -4.90
CA ASP A 352 -34.93 32.35 -4.03
C ASP A 352 -36.10 32.78 -3.12
N ALA A 353 -37.28 33.00 -3.68
CA ALA A 353 -38.46 33.37 -2.89
C ALA A 353 -38.87 32.28 -1.89
N TYR A 354 -38.80 31.01 -2.28
CA TYR A 354 -39.15 29.89 -1.41
C TYR A 354 -38.17 29.77 -0.23
N LEU A 355 -36.87 29.84 -0.50
CA LEU A 355 -35.86 29.78 0.55
C LEU A 355 -35.93 31.00 1.47
N ASP A 356 -36.25 32.20 0.95
CA ASP A 356 -36.44 33.43 1.76
C ASP A 356 -37.66 33.36 2.67
N CYS A 357 -38.69 32.62 2.24
CA CYS A 357 -39.87 32.32 3.04
C CYS A 357 -39.65 31.17 4.04
N GLY A 358 -38.40 30.73 4.26
CA GLY A 358 -38.08 29.65 5.19
C GLY A 358 -38.64 28.29 4.77
N GLY A 359 -38.87 28.08 3.47
CA GLY A 359 -39.48 26.86 2.95
C GLY A 359 -41.02 26.80 3.05
N ALA A 360 -41.68 27.92 3.38
CA ALA A 360 -43.13 27.96 3.46
C ALA A 360 -43.79 28.20 2.08
N ILE A 361 -44.42 27.16 1.54
CA ILE A 361 -45.09 27.19 0.22
C ILE A 361 -46.15 28.31 0.13
N GLU A 362 -47.01 28.44 1.13
CA GLU A 362 -48.08 29.45 1.14
C GLU A 362 -47.53 30.88 1.17
N ALA A 363 -46.45 31.11 1.91
CA ALA A 363 -45.80 32.42 1.97
C ALA A 363 -45.11 32.75 0.63
N CYS A 364 -44.43 31.78 0.02
CA CYS A 364 -43.82 31.93 -1.30
C CYS A 364 -44.86 32.20 -2.40
N ALA A 365 -45.98 31.45 -2.38
CA ALA A 365 -47.09 31.63 -3.30
C ALA A 365 -47.67 33.06 -3.24
N ARG A 366 -47.88 33.59 -2.03
CA ARG A 366 -48.29 34.99 -1.83
C ARG A 366 -47.24 35.99 -2.31
N LYS A 367 -45.95 35.76 -2.04
CA LYS A 367 -44.84 36.64 -2.46
C LYS A 367 -44.74 36.74 -3.99
N LEU A 368 -44.99 35.64 -4.70
CA LEU A 368 -44.89 35.56 -6.16
C LEU A 368 -46.24 35.73 -6.88
N PHE A 369 -47.33 35.99 -6.16
CA PHE A 369 -48.68 36.12 -6.72
C PHE A 369 -49.11 34.93 -7.60
N VAL A 370 -48.77 33.71 -7.19
CA VAL A 370 -49.16 32.46 -7.86
C VAL A 370 -49.88 31.51 -6.91
N HIS A 371 -50.53 30.49 -7.46
CA HIS A 371 -51.17 29.45 -6.65
C HIS A 371 -50.13 28.53 -5.96
N PRO A 372 -50.36 28.03 -4.73
CA PRO A 372 -49.46 27.09 -4.04
C PRO A 372 -49.09 25.83 -4.86
N ASN A 373 -50.02 25.32 -5.68
CA ASN A 373 -49.74 24.20 -6.61
C ASN A 373 -48.68 24.55 -7.65
N THR A 374 -48.63 25.79 -8.13
CA THR A 374 -47.61 26.26 -9.06
C THR A 374 -46.24 26.25 -8.39
N ILE A 375 -46.16 26.64 -7.12
CA ILE A 375 -44.91 26.55 -6.34
C ILE A 375 -44.47 25.09 -6.21
N ARG A 376 -45.37 24.17 -5.78
CA ARG A 376 -45.04 22.73 -5.69
C ARG A 376 -44.53 22.16 -7.01
N TYR A 377 -45.18 22.51 -8.11
CA TYR A 377 -44.75 22.11 -9.45
C TYR A 377 -43.35 22.63 -9.78
N ARG A 378 -43.08 23.92 -9.54
CA ARG A 378 -41.76 24.52 -9.80
C ARG A 378 -40.67 23.94 -8.89
N LEU A 379 -40.95 23.69 -7.62
CA LEU A 379 -40.01 23.01 -6.70
C LEU A 379 -39.69 21.61 -7.18
N LYS A 380 -40.69 20.84 -7.62
CA LYS A 380 -40.46 19.52 -8.23
C LYS A 380 -39.56 19.63 -9.46
N ARG A 381 -39.81 20.62 -10.34
CA ARG A 381 -38.95 20.86 -11.51
C ARG A 381 -37.51 21.24 -11.12
N ILE A 382 -37.32 22.01 -10.07
CA ILE A 382 -35.99 22.33 -9.54
C ILE A 382 -35.27 21.03 -9.14
N THR A 383 -35.96 20.12 -8.43
CA THR A 383 -35.44 18.79 -8.12
C THR A 383 -35.09 18.00 -9.37
N ASP A 384 -35.97 17.98 -10.37
CA ASP A 384 -35.75 17.24 -11.62
C ASP A 384 -34.50 17.73 -12.39
N PHE A 385 -34.18 19.03 -12.33
CA PHE A 385 -33.03 19.61 -13.03
C PHE A 385 -31.72 19.57 -12.25
N THR A 386 -31.77 19.63 -10.92
CA THR A 386 -30.56 19.73 -10.08
C THR A 386 -30.23 18.45 -9.32
N GLY A 387 -31.18 17.51 -9.26
CA GLY A 387 -31.12 16.35 -8.38
C GLY A 387 -31.25 16.70 -6.88
N ARG A 388 -31.55 17.96 -6.54
CA ARG A 388 -31.61 18.48 -5.15
C ARG A 388 -33.04 18.88 -4.81
N ASP A 389 -33.59 18.33 -3.74
CA ASP A 389 -34.96 18.63 -3.30
C ASP A 389 -34.99 19.87 -2.37
N PRO A 390 -35.57 21.01 -2.78
CA PRO A 390 -35.62 22.21 -1.93
C PRO A 390 -36.40 22.01 -0.63
N THR A 391 -37.23 20.97 -0.52
CA THR A 391 -37.97 20.66 0.71
C THR A 391 -37.12 19.93 1.75
N GLN A 392 -36.00 19.34 1.35
CA GLN A 392 -35.06 18.70 2.25
C GLN A 392 -34.07 19.73 2.80
N PRO A 393 -33.85 19.81 4.14
CA PRO A 393 -32.99 20.84 4.72
C PRO A 393 -31.56 20.84 4.17
N ARG A 394 -30.99 19.64 3.91
CA ARG A 394 -29.63 19.52 3.37
C ARG A 394 -29.54 20.07 1.95
N ASP A 395 -30.44 19.66 1.08
CA ASP A 395 -30.46 20.09 -0.32
C ASP A 395 -30.84 21.57 -0.45
N ALA A 396 -31.76 22.06 0.38
CA ALA A 396 -32.09 23.49 0.48
C ALA A 396 -30.86 24.34 0.81
N TYR A 397 -29.99 23.85 1.71
CA TYR A 397 -28.73 24.52 2.04
C TYR A 397 -27.76 24.52 0.85
N VAL A 398 -27.61 23.39 0.15
CA VAL A 398 -26.80 23.31 -1.07
C VAL A 398 -27.29 24.30 -2.12
N LEU A 399 -28.60 24.31 -2.39
CA LEU A 399 -29.26 25.21 -3.34
C LEU A 399 -29.08 26.68 -2.94
N ARG A 400 -29.19 27.03 -1.66
CA ARG A 400 -28.97 28.40 -1.17
C ARG A 400 -27.55 28.88 -1.42
N VAL A 401 -26.56 28.04 -1.12
CA VAL A 401 -25.15 28.39 -1.35
C VAL A 401 -24.84 28.45 -2.84
N ALA A 402 -25.38 27.53 -3.65
CA ALA A 402 -25.27 27.58 -5.10
C ALA A 402 -25.83 28.87 -5.69
N ALA A 403 -27.02 29.30 -5.26
CA ALA A 403 -27.65 30.55 -5.70
C ALA A 403 -26.79 31.77 -5.34
N THR A 404 -26.22 31.79 -4.13
CA THR A 404 -25.31 32.86 -3.67
C THR A 404 -24.04 32.90 -4.51
N VAL A 405 -23.41 31.75 -4.77
CA VAL A 405 -22.23 31.64 -5.64
C VAL A 405 -22.55 32.12 -7.06
N GLY A 406 -23.71 31.74 -7.61
CA GLY A 406 -24.17 32.19 -8.92
C GLY A 406 -24.28 33.71 -9.01
N GLN A 407 -24.90 34.36 -8.01
CA GLN A 407 -25.06 35.82 -7.96
C GLN A 407 -23.72 36.55 -7.80
N LEU A 408 -22.77 36.00 -7.05
CA LEU A 408 -21.45 36.60 -6.85
C LEU A 408 -20.58 36.53 -8.12
N ASN A 409 -20.67 35.44 -8.89
CA ASN A 409 -19.90 35.27 -10.13
C ASN A 409 -20.55 35.93 -11.35
N TYR A 410 -21.88 36.12 -11.34
CA TYR A 410 -22.64 36.77 -12.40
C TYR A 410 -23.64 37.78 -11.81
N PRO A 411 -23.17 38.95 -11.33
CA PRO A 411 -24.07 39.97 -10.82
C PRO A 411 -25.04 40.37 -11.93
N THR A 412 -26.33 40.07 -11.71
CA THR A 412 -27.38 40.57 -12.61
C THR A 412 -27.34 42.09 -12.53
N PRO A 413 -27.11 42.83 -13.64
CA PRO A 413 -27.11 44.29 -13.57
C PRO A 413 -28.48 44.75 -13.06
N PRO A 414 -28.54 45.68 -12.09
CA PRO A 414 -29.80 46.14 -11.53
C PRO A 414 -30.67 46.69 -12.66
N SER A 415 -31.83 46.08 -12.87
CA SER A 415 -32.89 46.63 -13.72
C SER A 415 -33.49 47.84 -13.00
N GLY A 416 -32.81 48.98 -13.11
CA GLY A 416 -33.23 50.24 -12.48
C GLY A 416 -32.10 51.13 -11.99
N ALA A 417 -31.02 51.32 -12.74
CA ALA A 417 -30.13 52.46 -12.50
C ALA A 417 -29.46 52.90 -13.82
N ALA A 418 -30.03 53.93 -14.43
CA ALA A 418 -29.27 54.75 -15.36
C ALA A 418 -28.04 55.33 -14.64
N ASN A 419 -26.88 55.23 -15.28
CA ASN A 419 -25.60 55.87 -14.93
C ASN A 419 -25.14 55.73 -13.46
N ASN A 420 -24.26 54.76 -13.21
CA ASN A 420 -22.89 55.05 -12.76
C ASN A 420 -22.03 53.79 -12.83
N ALA A 421 -20.89 53.91 -13.51
CA ALA A 421 -19.91 52.84 -13.67
C ALA A 421 -19.35 52.42 -12.30
N ILE A 422 -19.47 51.13 -11.97
CA ILE A 422 -18.72 50.51 -10.87
C ILE A 422 -17.59 49.70 -11.50
N THR A 423 -16.37 50.07 -11.16
CA THR A 423 -15.12 49.43 -11.59
C THR A 423 -15.06 47.99 -11.07
N PRO A 424 -14.64 46.99 -11.88
CA PRO A 424 -14.48 45.62 -11.40
C PRO A 424 -13.37 45.54 -10.34
N VAL A 425 -13.62 44.79 -9.26
CA VAL A 425 -12.60 44.45 -8.26
C VAL A 425 -11.59 43.48 -8.90
N PRO A 426 -10.27 43.75 -8.90
CA PRO A 426 -9.29 42.82 -9.44
C PRO A 426 -9.09 41.63 -8.49
N LEU A 427 -9.05 40.43 -9.05
CA LEU A 427 -8.62 39.22 -8.34
C LEU A 427 -7.16 39.37 -7.88
N PRO A 428 -6.79 38.83 -6.71
CA PRO A 428 -5.43 38.92 -6.20
C PRO A 428 -4.45 38.13 -7.09
N VAL A 429 -3.51 38.84 -7.69
CA VAL A 429 -2.39 38.29 -8.47
C VAL A 429 -1.50 37.46 -7.56
N ARG A 430 -1.30 36.17 -7.89
CA ARG A 430 -0.21 35.34 -7.34
C ARG A 430 1.13 36.02 -7.68
N ARG A 431 1.86 36.52 -6.67
CA ARG A 431 3.27 36.87 -6.85
C ARG A 431 4.06 35.57 -6.97
N GLY A 432 4.50 35.28 -8.19
CA GLY A 432 5.59 34.35 -8.44
C GLY A 432 6.85 34.87 -7.77
N THR A 433 7.51 34.00 -7.02
CA THR A 433 8.88 34.14 -6.57
C THR A 433 9.80 33.94 -7.75
N GLU A 434 10.41 35.01 -8.25
CA GLU A 434 11.65 34.97 -9.01
C GLU A 434 12.76 35.61 -8.16
N GLY A 435 13.86 34.89 -8.02
CA GLY A 435 15.10 35.39 -7.41
C GLY A 435 16.03 34.23 -7.04
N PRO A 436 17.30 34.26 -7.49
CA PRO A 436 18.14 33.08 -7.77
C PRO A 436 18.62 32.28 -6.55
#